data_AF-A0A7V8F0E3-F1
#
_entry.id   AF-A0A7V8F0E3-F1
#
_cell.length_a   1.000
_cell.length_b   1.000
_cell.length_c   1.000
_cell.angle_alpha   90.00
_cell.angle_beta   90.00
_cell.angle_gamma   90.00
#
_symmetry.space_group_name_H-M   'P 1'
#
loop_
_entity.id
_entity.type
_entity.pdbx_description
1 polymer ?
#
loop_
_entity_poly.entity_id
_entity_poly.type
_entity_poly.pdbx_seq_one_letter_code
_entity_poly.pdbx_strand_id
1 'polypeptide(L)'
;MTDYSELNLLIDRVLNDRRFCSDENHRVLALGSKALIAENELARMRIKELDLLFGRYVVSMRSALIEEEHGKGPAAAMEWIYNSLTGPGELPPEGETDSQAYFDRAIVAVDSGMQEVMAFHEGRRAAMRKGEQP
;
A
#
# COMPACT_ATOMS: atom_id res chain seq x y z
N MET A 1 -13.04 3.70 -9.23
CA MET A 1 -12.79 4.73 -8.18
C MET A 1 -14.10 4.92 -7.46
N THR A 2 -14.14 4.88 -6.12
CA THR A 2 -15.40 5.10 -5.40
C THR A 2 -15.78 6.57 -5.58
N ASP A 3 -16.97 6.82 -6.13
CA ASP A 3 -17.44 8.18 -6.37
C ASP A 3 -18.06 8.74 -5.09
N TYR A 4 -17.37 9.70 -4.48
CA TYR A 4 -17.86 10.39 -3.28
C TYR A 4 -18.59 11.70 -3.61
N SER A 5 -18.92 11.97 -4.87
CA SER A 5 -19.50 13.26 -5.30
C SER A 5 -20.78 13.62 -4.54
N GLU A 6 -21.73 12.69 -4.43
CA GLU A 6 -22.98 12.93 -3.68
C GLU A 6 -22.73 13.15 -2.19
N LEU A 7 -21.80 12.39 -1.60
CA LEU A 7 -21.45 12.53 -0.18
C LEU A 7 -20.75 13.86 0.10
N ASN A 8 -19.85 14.30 -0.79
CA ASN A 8 -19.19 15.60 -0.69
C ASN A 8 -20.20 16.75 -0.79
N LEU A 9 -21.19 16.66 -1.70
CA LEU A 9 -22.27 17.65 -1.79
C LEU A 9 -23.11 17.71 -0.50
N LEU A 10 -23.39 16.56 0.12
CA LEU A 10 -24.09 16.51 1.41
C LEU A 10 -23.26 17.11 2.54
N ILE A 11 -21.97 16.78 2.62
CA ILE A 11 -21.03 17.36 3.59
C ILE A 11 -21.00 18.88 3.43
N ASP A 12 -20.83 19.39 2.22
CA ASP A 12 -20.78 20.83 1.96
C ASP A 12 -22.10 21.51 2.32
N ARG A 13 -23.25 20.87 2.06
CA ARG A 13 -24.55 21.38 2.47
C ARG A 13 -24.66 21.48 3.99
N VAL A 14 -24.26 20.46 4.73
CA VAL A 14 -24.30 20.45 6.20
C VAL A 14 -23.38 21.54 6.78
N LEU A 15 -22.20 21.75 6.20
CA LEU A 15 -21.23 22.72 6.70
C LEU A 15 -21.60 24.17 6.38
N ASN A 16 -22.27 24.44 5.25
CA ASN A 16 -22.48 25.80 4.74
C ASN A 16 -23.93 26.31 4.83
N ASP A 17 -24.93 25.43 4.93
CA ASP A 17 -26.33 25.83 5.07
C ASP A 17 -26.64 26.17 6.54
N ARG A 18 -27.07 27.43 6.77
CA ARG A 18 -27.38 27.97 8.09
C ARG A 18 -28.44 27.17 8.86
N ARG A 19 -29.26 26.36 8.16
CA ARG A 19 -30.27 25.49 8.78
C ARG A 19 -29.67 24.28 9.50
N PHE A 20 -28.48 23.84 9.11
CA PHE A 20 -27.81 22.65 9.64
C PHE A 20 -26.55 23.01 10.45
N CYS A 21 -25.88 24.12 10.11
CA CYS A 21 -24.62 24.55 10.72
C CYS A 21 -24.71 24.92 12.22
N SER A 22 -25.92 25.09 12.78
CA SER A 22 -26.13 25.40 14.20
C SER A 22 -26.13 24.18 15.12
N ASP A 23 -26.14 22.96 14.57
CA ASP A 23 -26.00 21.74 15.36
C ASP A 23 -24.56 21.21 15.28
N GLU A 24 -23.87 21.30 16.41
CA GLU A 24 -22.46 20.90 16.54
C GLU A 24 -22.27 19.42 16.19
N ASN A 25 -23.23 18.54 16.48
CA ASN A 25 -23.10 17.11 16.16
C ASN A 25 -23.08 16.87 14.65
N HIS A 26 -23.96 17.57 13.90
CA HIS A 26 -23.99 17.47 12.43
C HIS A 26 -22.70 18.01 11.81
N ARG A 27 -22.17 19.10 12.35
CA ARG A 27 -20.89 19.68 11.92
C ARG A 27 -19.72 18.72 12.16
N VAL A 28 -19.63 18.13 13.35
CA VAL A 28 -18.59 17.15 13.71
C VAL A 28 -18.66 15.92 12.78
N LEU A 29 -19.87 15.38 12.54
CA LEU A 29 -20.05 14.25 11.63
C LEU A 29 -19.65 14.57 10.19
N ALA A 30 -19.98 15.77 9.69
CA ALA A 30 -19.61 16.20 8.34
C ALA A 30 -18.08 16.38 8.20
N LEU A 31 -17.43 16.98 9.20
CA LEU A 31 -15.97 17.11 9.24
C LEU A 31 -15.28 15.74 9.34
N GLY A 32 -15.77 14.85 10.20
CA GLY A 32 -15.26 13.49 10.33
C GLY A 32 -15.40 12.69 9.03
N SER A 33 -16.56 12.79 8.37
CA SER A 33 -16.79 12.15 7.06
C SER A 33 -15.81 12.68 6.01
N LYS A 34 -15.56 13.99 5.97
CA LYS A 34 -14.58 14.60 5.07
C LYS A 34 -13.16 14.12 5.33
N ALA A 35 -12.76 14.00 6.59
CA ALA A 35 -11.47 13.45 6.98
C ALA A 35 -11.32 11.99 6.53
N LEU A 36 -12.34 11.16 6.76
CA LEU A 36 -12.34 9.75 6.33
C LEU A 36 -12.25 9.60 4.81
N ILE A 37 -12.93 10.45 4.03
CA ILE A 37 -12.80 10.45 2.56
C ILE A 37 -11.36 10.76 2.16
N ALA A 38 -10.75 11.79 2.75
CA ALA A 38 -9.37 12.16 2.44
C ALA A 38 -8.37 11.06 2.83
N GLU A 39 -8.53 10.45 4.00
CA GLU A 39 -7.71 9.32 4.45
C GLU A 39 -7.89 8.09 3.55
N ASN A 40 -9.12 7.81 3.11
CA ASN A 40 -9.39 6.70 2.20
C ASN A 40 -8.72 6.90 0.84
N GLU A 41 -8.79 8.11 0.28
CA GLU A 41 -8.09 8.44 -0.97
C GLU A 41 -6.58 8.35 -0.82
N LEU A 42 -6.02 8.85 0.28
CA LEU A 42 -4.59 8.70 0.57
C LEU A 42 -4.18 7.22 0.67
N ALA A 43 -4.96 6.40 1.38
CA ALA A 43 -4.69 4.97 1.50
C ALA A 43 -4.75 4.26 0.15
N ARG A 44 -5.71 4.60 -0.71
CA ARG A 44 -5.79 4.06 -2.08
C ARG A 44 -4.59 4.45 -2.93
N MET A 45 -4.12 5.69 -2.82
CA MET A 45 -2.93 6.14 -3.54
C MET A 45 -1.67 5.46 -3.05
N ARG A 46 -1.53 5.23 -1.73
CA ARG A 46 -0.44 4.43 -1.19
C ARG A 46 -0.48 2.98 -1.66
N ILE A 47 -1.66 2.35 -1.67
CA ILE A 47 -1.81 0.98 -2.22
C ILE A 47 -1.41 0.96 -3.69
N LYS A 48 -1.87 1.92 -4.49
CA LYS A 48 -1.51 2.03 -5.91
C LYS A 48 -0.01 2.24 -6.11
N GLU A 49 0.61 3.08 -5.28
CA GLU A 49 2.05 3.31 -5.29
C GLU A 49 2.82 2.01 -4.99
N LEU A 50 2.42 1.27 -3.95
CA LEU A 50 3.00 -0.04 -3.62
C LEU A 50 2.84 -1.05 -4.75
N ASP A 51 1.66 -1.13 -5.38
CA ASP A 51 1.38 -2.02 -6.52
C ASP A 51 2.28 -1.69 -7.72
N LEU A 52 2.49 -0.40 -8.00
CA LEU A 52 3.34 0.07 -9.09
C LEU A 52 4.82 -0.20 -8.80
N LEU A 53 5.28 0.01 -7.56
CA LEU A 53 6.64 -0.32 -7.15
C LEU A 53 6.91 -1.82 -7.24
N PHE A 54 6.00 -2.65 -6.73
CA PHE A 54 6.10 -4.11 -6.85
C PHE A 54 6.10 -4.55 -8.31
N GLY A 55 5.23 -3.98 -9.13
CA GLY A 55 5.18 -4.21 -10.57
C GLY A 55 6.50 -3.87 -11.27
N ARG A 56 7.13 -2.74 -10.92
CA ARG A 56 8.47 -2.37 -11.42
C ARG A 56 9.50 -3.43 -11.08
N TYR A 57 9.57 -3.89 -9.82
CA TYR A 57 10.53 -4.91 -9.41
C TYR A 57 10.32 -6.23 -10.16
N VAL A 58 9.07 -6.70 -10.28
CA VAL A 58 8.75 -7.94 -11.01
C VAL A 58 9.15 -7.84 -12.49
N VAL A 59 8.90 -6.69 -13.14
CA VAL A 59 9.32 -6.47 -14.53
C VAL A 59 10.85 -6.49 -14.64
N SER A 60 11.56 -5.83 -13.74
CA SER A 60 13.02 -5.81 -13.72
C SER A 60 13.64 -7.18 -13.47
N MET A 61 13.08 -7.99 -12.57
CA MET A 61 13.52 -9.38 -12.38
C MET A 61 13.31 -10.23 -13.63
N ARG A 62 12.18 -10.05 -14.33
CA ARG A 62 11.93 -10.73 -15.62
C ARG A 62 12.90 -10.29 -16.69
N SER A 63 13.21 -8.99 -16.78
CA SER A 63 14.24 -8.47 -17.69
C SER A 63 15.62 -9.03 -17.38
N ALA A 64 15.97 -9.17 -16.11
CA ALA A 64 17.23 -9.80 -15.69
C ALA A 64 17.33 -11.26 -16.17
N LEU A 65 16.28 -12.06 -15.98
CA LEU A 65 16.25 -13.45 -16.49
C LEU A 65 16.42 -13.51 -18.01
N ILE A 66 15.78 -12.61 -18.75
CA ILE A 66 15.93 -12.53 -20.22
C ILE A 66 17.37 -12.14 -20.61
N GLU A 67 17.97 -11.16 -19.93
CA GLU A 67 19.35 -10.72 -20.17
C GLU A 67 20.37 -11.82 -19.84
N GLU A 68 20.12 -12.60 -18.79
CA GLU A 68 20.94 -13.74 -18.43
C GLU A 68 20.90 -14.84 -19.51
N GLU A 69 19.70 -15.24 -19.95
CA GLU A 69 19.51 -16.36 -20.86
C GLU A 69 19.87 -16.03 -22.32
N HIS A 70 19.64 -14.79 -22.74
CA HIS A 70 19.71 -14.41 -24.16
C HIS A 70 20.58 -13.18 -24.44
N GLY A 71 21.01 -12.47 -23.41
CA GLY A 71 21.77 -11.23 -23.52
C GLY A 71 23.26 -11.41 -23.27
N LYS A 72 23.82 -10.46 -22.51
CA LYS A 72 25.25 -10.43 -22.16
C LYS A 72 25.59 -11.26 -20.92
N GLY A 73 24.63 -12.05 -20.43
CA GLY A 73 24.81 -12.97 -19.32
C GLY A 73 24.57 -12.34 -17.94
N PRO A 74 24.87 -13.10 -16.86
CA PRO A 74 24.42 -12.78 -15.50
C PRO A 74 24.89 -11.43 -14.95
N ALA A 75 26.08 -10.96 -15.32
CA ALA A 75 26.60 -9.68 -14.85
C ALA A 75 25.79 -8.50 -15.39
N ALA A 76 25.37 -8.55 -16.66
CA ALA A 76 24.51 -7.54 -17.26
C ALA A 76 23.07 -7.66 -16.73
N ALA A 77 22.60 -8.87 -16.43
CA ALA A 77 21.30 -9.10 -15.81
C ALA A 77 21.15 -8.36 -14.48
N MET A 78 22.21 -8.28 -13.67
CA MET A 78 22.19 -7.54 -12.40
C MET A 78 21.94 -6.04 -12.57
N GLU A 79 22.32 -5.43 -13.69
CA GLU A 79 22.06 -4.00 -13.96
C GLU A 79 20.55 -3.73 -14.00
N TRP A 80 19.74 -4.64 -14.54
CA TRP A 80 18.28 -4.52 -14.54
C TRP A 80 17.70 -4.48 -13.12
N ILE A 81 18.26 -5.26 -12.20
CA ILE A 81 17.85 -5.28 -10.79
C ILE A 81 18.28 -3.98 -10.11
N TYR A 82 19.55 -3.58 -10.21
CA TYR A 82 20.05 -2.36 -9.57
C TYR A 82 19.34 -1.09 -10.05
N ASN A 83 19.12 -0.95 -11.37
CA ASN A 83 18.43 0.21 -11.94
C ASN A 83 16.94 0.27 -11.56
N SER A 84 16.40 -0.83 -11.04
CA SER A 84 15.01 -0.92 -10.57
C SER A 84 14.83 -0.48 -9.13
N LEU A 85 15.91 -0.22 -8.39
CA LEU A 85 15.81 0.27 -7.02
C LEU A 85 15.62 1.80 -7.04
N THR A 86 14.77 2.35 -6.19
CA THR A 86 14.26 3.74 -6.21
C THR A 86 14.78 4.63 -5.09
N GLY A 87 15.27 4.08 -3.97
CA GLY A 87 15.64 4.92 -2.84
C GLY A 87 16.28 4.23 -1.63
N PRO A 88 16.53 5.00 -0.56
CA PRO A 88 17.12 4.51 0.68
C PRO A 88 16.31 3.36 1.29
N GLY A 89 16.99 2.30 1.74
CA GLY A 89 16.38 1.11 2.32
C GLY A 89 16.09 -0.02 1.33
N GLU A 90 16.24 0.20 0.03
CA GLU A 90 16.10 -0.86 -0.98
C GLU A 90 17.44 -1.56 -1.30
N LEU A 91 18.56 -0.94 -0.93
CA LEU A 91 19.90 -1.53 -0.98
C LEU A 91 20.27 -2.10 0.40
N PRO A 92 21.09 -3.17 0.46
CA PRO A 92 21.60 -3.68 1.72
C PRO A 92 22.46 -2.60 2.43
N PRO A 93 22.58 -2.66 3.76
CA PRO A 93 23.46 -1.79 4.51
C PRO A 93 24.91 -1.84 4.01
N GLU A 94 25.64 -0.74 4.14
CA GLU A 94 27.05 -0.67 3.77
C GLU A 94 27.88 -1.68 4.59
N GLY A 95 28.77 -2.41 3.92
CA GLY A 95 29.62 -3.42 4.55
C GLY A 95 28.95 -4.77 4.79
N GLU A 96 27.68 -4.95 4.43
CA GLU A 96 27.06 -6.29 4.42
C GLU A 96 27.67 -7.15 3.31
N THR A 97 28.20 -8.32 3.66
CA THR A 97 28.87 -9.24 2.72
C THR A 97 28.28 -10.65 2.71
N ASP A 98 27.53 -11.02 3.74
CA ASP A 98 26.92 -12.35 3.86
C ASP A 98 25.44 -12.27 3.49
N SER A 99 25.14 -12.63 2.23
CA SER A 99 23.79 -12.54 1.67
C SER A 99 22.79 -13.45 2.39
N GLN A 100 23.19 -14.67 2.78
CA GLN A 100 22.31 -15.61 3.45
C GLN A 100 22.00 -15.12 4.86
N ALA A 101 23.02 -14.71 5.62
CA ALA A 101 22.82 -14.21 6.97
C ALA A 101 21.97 -12.92 6.97
N TYR A 102 22.14 -12.04 5.99
CA TYR A 102 21.28 -10.86 5.82
C TYR A 102 19.82 -11.27 5.56
N PHE A 103 19.58 -12.16 4.59
CA PHE A 103 18.24 -12.62 4.24
C PHE A 103 17.53 -13.25 5.44
N ASP A 104 18.21 -14.16 6.16
CA ASP A 104 17.65 -14.86 7.31
C ASP A 104 17.22 -13.89 8.43
N ARG A 105 17.93 -12.77 8.60
CA ARG A 105 17.53 -11.71 9.55
C ARG A 105 16.37 -10.87 9.02
N ALA A 106 16.44 -10.47 7.75
CA ALA A 106 15.49 -9.53 7.16
C ALA A 106 14.11 -10.14 6.92
N ILE A 107 14.04 -11.41 6.52
CA ILE A 107 12.78 -12.08 6.13
C ILE A 107 11.82 -12.26 7.32
N VAL A 108 12.35 -12.36 8.55
CA VAL A 108 11.55 -12.58 9.76
C VAL A 108 10.47 -11.49 9.95
N ALA A 109 10.84 -10.22 9.73
CA ALA A 109 9.89 -9.12 9.85
C ALA A 109 8.81 -9.15 8.75
N VAL A 110 9.20 -9.53 7.54
CA VAL A 110 8.28 -9.67 6.40
C VAL A 110 7.29 -10.80 6.64
N ASP A 111 7.77 -11.98 7.04
CA ASP A 111 6.93 -13.14 7.32
C ASP A 111 5.97 -12.89 8.48
N SER A 112 6.45 -12.24 9.55
CA SER A 112 5.60 -11.86 10.68
C SER A 112 4.49 -10.89 10.25
N GLY A 113 4.83 -9.85 9.48
CA GLY A 113 3.84 -8.91 8.96
C GLY A 113 2.83 -9.57 8.02
N MET A 114 3.27 -10.54 7.20
CA MET A 114 2.37 -11.32 6.34
C MET A 114 1.39 -12.15 7.17
N GLN A 115 1.86 -12.78 8.25
CA GLN A 115 0.99 -13.53 9.16
C GLN A 115 -0.08 -12.64 9.81
N GLU A 116 0.28 -11.44 10.25
CA GLU A 116 -0.67 -10.45 10.80
C GLU A 116 -1.77 -10.09 9.78
N VAL A 117 -1.38 -9.79 8.54
CA VAL A 117 -2.31 -9.47 7.45
C VAL A 117 -3.26 -10.64 7.16
N MET A 118 -2.72 -11.87 7.11
CA MET A 118 -3.52 -13.06 6.86
C MET A 118 -4.53 -13.33 7.98
N ALA A 119 -4.12 -13.16 9.24
CA ALA A 119 -4.99 -13.27 10.41
C ALA A 119 -6.12 -12.24 10.37
N PHE A 120 -5.81 -10.98 10.02
CA PHE A 120 -6.82 -9.93 9.82
C PHE A 120 -7.86 -10.34 8.76
N HIS A 121 -7.41 -10.82 7.60
CA HIS A 121 -8.30 -11.23 6.53
C HIS A 121 -9.17 -12.43 6.90
N GLU A 122 -8.62 -13.38 7.64
CA GLU A 122 -9.38 -14.53 8.15
C GLU A 122 -10.47 -14.09 9.13
N GLY A 123 -10.12 -13.25 10.12
CA GLY A 123 -11.06 -12.69 11.07
C GLY A 123 -12.20 -11.94 10.38
N ARG A 124 -11.86 -11.09 9.41
CA ARG A 124 -12.86 -10.35 8.60
C ARG A 124 -13.78 -11.28 7.83
N ARG A 125 -13.25 -12.33 7.19
CA ARG A 125 -14.07 -13.34 6.48
C ARG A 125 -15.00 -14.07 7.43
N ALA A 126 -14.54 -14.40 8.64
CA ALA A 126 -15.34 -15.07 9.66
C ALA A 126 -16.48 -14.18 10.17
N ALA A 127 -16.22 -12.89 10.45
CA ALA A 127 -17.24 -11.93 10.87
C ALA A 127 -18.33 -11.76 9.79
N MET A 128 -17.92 -11.59 8.53
CA MET A 128 -18.87 -11.49 7.40
C MET A 128 -19.77 -12.74 7.27
N ARG A 129 -19.25 -13.95 7.54
CA ARG A 129 -20.05 -15.18 7.52
C ARG A 129 -21.09 -15.26 8.65
N LYS A 130 -20.83 -14.58 9.77
CA LYS A 130 -21.75 -14.50 10.92
C LYS A 130 -22.78 -13.37 10.80
N GLY A 131 -22.72 -12.57 9.75
CA GLY A 131 -23.58 -11.38 9.59
C GLY A 131 -23.22 -10.23 10.53
N GLU A 132 -22.07 -10.30 11.20
CA GLU A 132 -21.50 -9.21 11.97
C GLU A 132 -20.94 -8.20 10.94
N GLN A 133 -21.40 -6.94 11.00
CA GLN A 133 -20.75 -5.89 10.20
C GLN A 133 -19.26 -5.82 10.60
N PRO A 134 -18.35 -5.77 9.62
CA PRO A 134 -16.91 -5.81 9.88
C PRO A 134 -16.41 -4.59 10.64
#